data_AF-A0A821U4T7-F1
#
_entry.id   AF-A0A821U4T7-F1
#
_cell.length_a   1.000
_cell.length_b   1.000
_cell.length_c   1.000
_cell.angle_alpha   90.00
_cell.angle_beta   90.00
_cell.angle_gamma   90.00
#
_symmetry.space_group_name_H-M   'P 1'
#
loop_
_entity.id
_entity.type
_entity.pdbx_description
1 polymer ?
#
loop_
_entity_poly.entity_id
_entity_poly.type
_entity_poly.pdbx_seq_one_letter_code
_entity_poly.pdbx_strand_id
1 'polypeptide(L)'
;IAAGIVPRFVDLLKVQHFRIQFEATWTLTNIAWGNSSQVKYVIDADAVPALIHLLTSTNEDIREQAVWALGNITGDNPEYRDYVLNKGALAPLLHILDHHSRLTMVRNATWFLSNLCYGKTSVVEIIKVAQALRTLTQLLYNSPSHPALNVQQNAERAVHNFVMGADRQIQVITNDDQEEDIAITAAVSVIPPPTTYDITSTTTIADLSLQCQLEHILQRLKILENDNSKLRQENMKLREENLKLLQELKNSK
;
A
#
# COMPACT_ATOMS: atom_id res chain seq x y z
N ILE A 1 5.20 22.86 -20.66
CA ILE A 1 6.52 22.36 -20.20
C ILE A 1 7.67 23.17 -20.81
N ALA A 2 7.78 23.28 -22.14
CA ALA A 2 8.85 24.05 -22.79
C ALA A 2 8.97 25.52 -22.30
N ALA A 3 7.85 26.12 -21.87
CA ALA A 3 7.82 27.46 -21.28
C ALA A 3 8.30 27.55 -19.80
N GLY A 4 8.80 26.46 -19.21
CA GLY A 4 9.32 26.47 -17.82
C GLY A 4 8.28 26.71 -16.73
N ILE A 5 7.00 26.47 -17.01
CA ILE A 5 5.89 26.91 -16.14
C ILE A 5 5.59 25.99 -14.94
N VAL A 6 6.12 24.75 -14.92
CA VAL A 6 5.77 23.77 -13.89
C VAL A 6 6.20 24.20 -12.48
N PRO A 7 7.43 24.72 -12.26
CA PRO A 7 7.80 25.27 -10.95
C PRO A 7 6.84 26.36 -10.47
N ARG A 8 6.30 27.18 -11.37
CA ARG A 8 5.31 28.20 -11.01
C ARG A 8 4.01 27.59 -10.51
N PHE A 9 3.54 26.50 -11.12
CA PHE A 9 2.37 25.79 -10.61
C PHE A 9 2.63 25.18 -9.23
N VAL A 10 3.84 24.68 -8.96
CA VAL A 10 4.23 24.19 -7.63
C VAL A 10 4.19 25.32 -6.58
N ASP A 11 4.63 26.53 -6.94
CA ASP A 11 4.49 27.70 -6.05
C ASP A 11 3.01 28.02 -5.78
N LEU A 12 2.15 27.91 -6.80
CA LEU A 12 0.71 28.18 -6.68
C LEU A 12 -0.01 27.16 -5.78
N LEU A 13 0.50 25.93 -5.64
CA LEU A 13 -0.04 24.95 -4.67
C LEU A 13 0.08 25.44 -3.21
N LYS A 14 1.07 26.28 -2.92
CA LYS A 14 1.38 26.77 -1.57
C LYS A 14 0.58 28.03 -1.19
N VAL A 15 -0.15 28.61 -2.14
CA VAL A 15 -0.98 29.80 -1.90
C VAL A 15 -2.25 29.41 -1.16
N GLN A 16 -2.60 30.16 -0.12
CA GLN A 16 -3.82 29.95 0.68
C GLN A 16 -5.09 30.41 -0.06
N HIS A 17 -5.34 29.85 -1.23
CA HIS A 17 -6.50 30.17 -2.06
C HIS A 17 -6.98 28.94 -2.83
N PHE A 18 -8.12 28.39 -2.41
CA PHE A 18 -8.60 27.09 -2.89
C PHE A 18 -8.71 26.98 -4.40
N ARG A 19 -9.26 27.99 -5.09
CA ARG A 19 -9.37 27.97 -6.55
C ARG A 19 -8.00 27.93 -7.24
N ILE A 20 -7.00 28.64 -6.70
CA ILE A 20 -5.67 28.68 -7.32
C ILE A 20 -4.99 27.32 -7.12
N GLN A 21 -5.09 26.76 -5.92
CA GLN A 21 -4.57 25.43 -5.62
C GLN A 21 -5.23 24.37 -6.49
N PHE A 22 -6.56 24.43 -6.67
CA PHE A 22 -7.29 23.48 -7.50
C PHE A 22 -6.83 23.53 -8.97
N GLU A 23 -6.80 24.72 -9.58
CA GLU A 23 -6.37 24.88 -10.98
C GLU A 23 -4.91 24.50 -11.19
N ALA A 24 -4.03 24.83 -10.23
CA ALA A 24 -2.63 24.42 -10.27
C ALA A 24 -2.49 22.90 -10.14
N THR A 25 -3.23 22.27 -9.22
CA THR A 25 -3.22 20.82 -9.03
C THR A 25 -3.76 20.12 -10.27
N TRP A 26 -4.88 20.57 -10.84
CA TRP A 26 -5.43 20.05 -12.10
C TRP A 26 -4.38 20.13 -13.20
N THR A 27 -3.77 21.29 -13.39
CA THR A 27 -2.75 21.48 -14.43
C THR A 27 -1.61 20.46 -14.28
N LEU A 28 -1.14 20.23 -13.05
CA LEU A 28 -0.11 19.22 -12.76
C LEU A 28 -0.62 17.78 -13.01
N THR A 29 -1.87 17.46 -12.68
CA THR A 29 -2.50 16.16 -13.00
C THR A 29 -2.47 15.88 -14.50
N ASN A 30 -2.82 16.86 -15.34
CA ASN A 30 -2.82 16.71 -16.80
C ASN A 30 -1.41 16.49 -17.35
N ILE A 31 -0.40 17.13 -16.75
CA ILE A 31 1.01 16.91 -17.12
C ILE A 31 1.47 15.51 -16.69
N ALA A 32 1.07 15.08 -15.48
CA ALA A 32 1.40 13.77 -14.93
C ALA A 32 0.66 12.60 -15.62
N TRP A 33 -0.40 12.87 -16.38
CA TRP A 33 -1.03 11.89 -17.27
C TRP A 33 -0.22 11.65 -18.58
N GLY A 34 0.80 12.47 -18.82
CA GLY A 34 1.67 12.35 -19.98
C GLY A 34 2.70 11.22 -19.89
N ASN A 35 3.72 11.28 -20.74
CA ASN A 35 4.80 10.28 -20.75
C ASN A 35 5.78 10.44 -19.56
N SER A 36 6.67 9.46 -19.37
CA SER A 36 7.62 9.40 -18.25
C SER A 36 8.50 10.65 -18.10
N SER A 37 8.85 11.33 -19.20
CA SER A 37 9.63 12.57 -19.16
C SER A 37 8.82 13.75 -18.60
N GLN A 38 7.51 13.79 -18.89
CA GLN A 38 6.61 14.80 -18.35
C GLN A 38 6.38 14.58 -16.85
N VAL A 39 6.16 13.33 -16.44
CA VAL A 39 6.06 12.94 -15.02
C VAL A 39 7.34 13.28 -14.28
N LYS A 40 8.50 12.92 -14.84
CA LYS A 40 9.80 13.27 -14.27
C LYS A 40 9.96 14.76 -14.05
N TYR A 41 9.55 15.58 -15.02
CA TYR A 41 9.65 17.03 -14.90
C TYR A 41 8.78 17.60 -13.77
N VAL A 42 7.61 17.01 -13.50
CA VAL A 42 6.76 17.36 -12.34
C VAL A 42 7.44 17.00 -11.02
N ILE A 43 8.07 15.82 -10.96
CA ILE A 43 8.82 15.36 -9.78
C ILE A 43 10.03 16.26 -9.53
N ASP A 44 10.83 16.53 -10.56
CA ASP A 44 12.05 17.36 -10.48
C ASP A 44 11.74 18.81 -10.11
N ALA A 45 10.51 19.28 -10.36
CA ALA A 45 10.01 20.59 -9.93
C ALA A 45 9.51 20.62 -8.46
N ASP A 46 9.71 19.54 -7.69
CA ASP A 46 9.31 19.41 -6.29
C ASP A 46 7.78 19.48 -6.06
N ALA A 47 7.00 18.99 -7.02
CA ALA A 47 5.54 18.96 -6.90
C ALA A 47 5.05 17.94 -5.85
N VAL A 48 5.75 16.82 -5.67
CA VAL A 48 5.28 15.70 -4.83
C VAL A 48 5.08 16.10 -3.37
N PRO A 49 6.02 16.77 -2.67
CA PRO A 49 5.78 17.20 -1.29
C PRO A 49 4.61 18.18 -1.16
N ALA A 50 4.45 19.09 -2.13
CA ALA A 50 3.34 20.04 -2.16
C ALA A 50 2.00 19.33 -2.36
N LEU A 51 1.93 18.35 -3.26
CA LEU A 51 0.73 17.54 -3.49
C LEU A 51 0.38 16.68 -2.26
N ILE A 52 1.37 16.10 -1.57
CA ILE A 52 1.15 15.35 -0.33
C ILE A 52 0.57 16.26 0.76
N HIS A 53 1.07 17.50 0.88
CA HIS A 53 0.50 18.47 1.81
C HIS A 53 -0.97 18.79 1.51
N LEU A 54 -1.35 18.84 0.23
CA LEU A 54 -2.75 19.08 -0.16
C LEU A 54 -3.69 17.92 0.18
N LEU A 55 -3.19 16.71 0.47
CA LEU A 55 -4.01 15.60 0.97
C LEU A 55 -4.62 15.89 2.35
N THR A 56 -4.08 16.85 3.11
CA THR A 56 -4.63 17.28 4.41
C THR A 56 -5.40 18.59 4.32
N SER A 57 -5.66 19.10 3.10
CA SER A 57 -6.47 20.30 2.88
C SER A 57 -7.85 20.15 3.50
N THR A 58 -8.40 21.24 4.06
CA THR A 58 -9.80 21.26 4.54
C THR A 58 -10.80 21.20 3.39
N ASN A 59 -10.39 21.54 2.17
CA ASN A 59 -11.22 21.46 0.97
C ASN A 59 -11.11 20.08 0.32
N GLU A 60 -12.25 19.37 0.22
CA GLU A 60 -12.30 18.01 -0.29
C GLU A 60 -11.97 17.91 -1.79
N ASP A 61 -12.36 18.88 -2.61
CA ASP A 61 -12.06 18.86 -4.04
C ASP A 61 -10.56 19.01 -4.32
N ILE A 62 -9.86 19.77 -3.48
CA ILE A 62 -8.40 19.88 -3.52
C ILE A 62 -7.74 18.56 -3.11
N ARG A 63 -8.23 17.92 -2.04
CA ARG A 63 -7.75 16.59 -1.64
C ARG A 63 -7.93 15.59 -2.77
N GLU A 64 -9.10 15.60 -3.42
CA GLU A 64 -9.45 14.65 -4.49
C GLU A 64 -8.54 14.85 -5.71
N GLN A 65 -8.31 16.11 -6.07
CA GLN A 65 -7.41 16.46 -7.17
C GLN A 65 -5.95 16.08 -6.86
N ALA A 66 -5.50 16.23 -5.61
CA ALA A 66 -4.17 15.83 -5.18
C ALA A 66 -4.00 14.30 -5.21
N VAL A 67 -5.02 13.54 -4.79
CA VAL A 67 -5.06 12.08 -4.95
C VAL A 67 -4.92 11.67 -6.42
N TRP A 68 -5.64 12.34 -7.33
CA TRP A 68 -5.52 12.11 -8.78
C TRP A 68 -4.12 12.39 -9.30
N ALA A 69 -3.53 13.53 -8.93
CA ALA A 69 -2.19 13.91 -9.37
C ALA A 69 -1.14 12.87 -8.93
N LEU A 70 -1.17 12.47 -7.66
CA LEU A 70 -0.24 11.47 -7.11
C LEU A 70 -0.48 10.06 -7.68
N GLY A 71 -1.74 9.70 -7.94
CA GLY A 71 -2.07 8.45 -8.62
C GLY A 71 -1.47 8.37 -10.03
N ASN A 72 -1.53 9.45 -10.81
CA ASN A 72 -0.89 9.51 -12.13
C ASN A 72 0.65 9.43 -12.03
N ILE A 73 1.26 10.13 -11.06
CA ILE A 73 2.72 10.10 -10.86
C ILE A 73 3.22 8.67 -10.56
N THR A 74 2.43 7.88 -9.83
CA THR A 74 2.82 6.55 -9.35
C THR A 74 2.38 5.39 -10.25
N GLY A 75 1.62 5.65 -11.31
CA GLY A 75 0.96 4.61 -12.11
C GLY A 75 1.92 3.64 -12.80
N ASP A 76 2.99 4.16 -13.42
CA ASP A 76 3.75 3.39 -14.42
C ASP A 76 5.25 3.24 -14.11
N ASN A 77 5.75 3.82 -13.01
CA ASN A 77 7.17 3.74 -12.65
C ASN A 77 7.38 3.39 -11.17
N PRO A 78 7.98 2.21 -10.88
CA PRO A 78 8.40 1.81 -9.54
C PRO A 78 9.19 2.87 -8.76
N GLU A 79 10.14 3.55 -9.40
CA GLU A 79 10.98 4.55 -8.74
C GLU A 79 10.17 5.77 -8.27
N TYR A 80 9.17 6.18 -9.04
CA TYR A 80 8.30 7.31 -8.67
C TYR A 80 7.35 6.92 -7.54
N ARG A 81 6.88 5.68 -7.55
CA ARG A 81 6.08 5.09 -6.48
C ARG A 81 6.87 5.02 -5.17
N ASP A 82 8.09 4.51 -5.19
CA ASP A 82 8.97 4.47 -4.02
C ASP A 82 9.28 5.89 -3.52
N TYR A 83 9.53 6.84 -4.42
CA TYR A 83 9.74 8.24 -4.06
C TYR A 83 8.53 8.84 -3.33
N VAL A 84 7.31 8.62 -3.84
CA VAL A 84 6.06 9.11 -3.22
C VAL A 84 5.82 8.45 -1.85
N LEU A 85 6.08 7.15 -1.70
CA LEU A 85 6.02 6.45 -0.41
C LEU A 85 7.01 7.03 0.59
N ASN A 86 8.27 7.24 0.18
CA ASN A 86 9.32 7.81 1.01
C ASN A 86 9.06 9.26 1.43
N LYS A 87 8.28 10.02 0.65
CA LYS A 87 7.80 11.35 1.03
C LYS A 87 6.60 11.34 1.98
N GLY A 88 6.10 10.17 2.36
CA GLY A 88 5.09 10.02 3.40
C GLY A 88 3.65 10.13 2.92
N ALA A 89 3.36 9.86 1.63
CA ALA A 89 2.02 9.98 1.06
C ALA A 89 0.98 9.03 1.70
N LEU A 90 1.43 7.92 2.28
CA LEU A 90 0.53 6.86 2.75
C LEU A 90 -0.32 7.27 3.96
N ALA A 91 0.27 7.90 4.98
CA ALA A 91 -0.46 8.29 6.18
C ALA A 91 -1.68 9.21 5.90
N PRO A 92 -1.56 10.31 5.13
CA PRO A 92 -2.73 11.13 4.79
C PRO A 92 -3.70 10.41 3.85
N LEU A 93 -3.23 9.52 2.98
CA LEU A 93 -4.12 8.70 2.14
C LEU A 93 -4.99 7.75 2.97
N LEU A 94 -4.42 7.12 4.00
CA LEU A 94 -5.16 6.27 4.94
C LEU A 94 -6.22 7.06 5.70
N HIS A 95 -5.86 8.27 6.14
CA HIS A 95 -6.81 9.15 6.81
C HIS A 95 -8.02 9.47 5.91
N ILE A 96 -7.80 9.72 4.60
CA ILE A 96 -8.88 9.93 3.63
C ILE A 96 -9.78 8.69 3.50
N LEU A 97 -9.22 7.48 3.50
CA LEU A 97 -9.98 6.24 3.39
C LEU A 97 -10.78 5.93 4.67
N ASP A 98 -10.24 6.26 5.83
CA ASP A 98 -10.86 5.97 7.14
C ASP A 98 -12.04 6.90 7.48
N HIS A 99 -12.06 8.11 6.91
CA HIS A 99 -13.12 9.09 7.15
C HIS A 99 -14.14 9.02 6.02
N HIS A 100 -15.44 8.96 6.36
CA HIS A 100 -16.61 8.84 5.46
C HIS A 100 -16.61 9.82 4.26
N SER A 101 -15.72 9.58 3.31
CA SER A 101 -15.48 10.43 2.14
C SER A 101 -16.51 10.13 1.06
N ARG A 102 -16.72 11.08 0.15
CA ARG A 102 -17.56 10.84 -1.03
C ARG A 102 -17.07 9.60 -1.80
N LEU A 103 -18.00 8.89 -2.44
CA LEU A 103 -17.67 7.70 -3.23
C LEU A 103 -16.60 7.96 -4.29
N THR A 104 -16.60 9.14 -4.91
CA THR A 104 -15.60 9.53 -5.91
C THR A 104 -14.20 9.62 -5.30
N MET A 105 -14.07 10.26 -4.13
CA MET A 105 -12.83 10.30 -3.35
C MET A 105 -12.35 8.89 -3.01
N VAL A 106 -13.22 8.04 -2.45
CA VAL A 106 -12.86 6.67 -2.06
C VAL A 106 -12.36 5.89 -3.28
N ARG A 107 -13.06 5.98 -4.42
CA ARG A 107 -12.62 5.35 -5.68
C ARG A 107 -11.21 5.79 -6.08
N ASN A 108 -10.93 7.09 -6.03
CA ASN A 108 -9.65 7.65 -6.45
C ASN A 108 -8.54 7.30 -5.46
N ALA A 109 -8.84 7.32 -4.17
CA ALA A 109 -7.91 6.97 -3.10
C ALA A 109 -7.52 5.49 -3.17
N THR A 110 -8.50 4.60 -3.38
CA THR A 110 -8.24 3.16 -3.58
C THR A 110 -7.47 2.90 -4.88
N TRP A 111 -7.77 3.63 -5.96
CA TRP A 111 -6.99 3.56 -7.20
C TRP A 111 -5.52 3.96 -6.97
N PHE A 112 -5.28 5.10 -6.33
CA PHE A 112 -3.94 5.55 -5.98
C PHE A 112 -3.22 4.55 -5.08
N LEU A 113 -3.89 4.03 -4.04
CA LEU A 113 -3.34 3.00 -3.16
C LEU A 113 -2.93 1.74 -3.93
N SER A 114 -3.73 1.31 -4.92
CA SER A 114 -3.37 0.15 -5.75
C SER A 114 -2.13 0.39 -6.63
N ASN A 115 -1.86 1.63 -7.05
CA ASN A 115 -0.61 2.00 -7.73
C ASN A 115 0.58 1.95 -6.74
N LEU A 116 0.37 2.39 -5.50
CA LEU A 116 1.38 2.28 -4.44
C LEU A 116 1.74 0.82 -4.11
N CYS A 117 0.83 -0.12 -4.35
CA CYS A 117 1.10 -1.56 -4.16
C CYS A 117 1.81 -2.23 -5.34
N TYR A 118 1.92 -1.58 -6.50
CA TYR A 118 2.48 -2.19 -7.71
C TYR A 118 3.99 -2.51 -7.54
N GLY A 119 4.57 -3.44 -8.29
CA GLY A 119 6.04 -3.65 -8.33
C GLY A 119 6.65 -4.28 -7.05
N LYS A 120 7.98 -4.13 -6.88
CA LYS A 120 8.68 -4.64 -5.68
C LYS A 120 8.40 -3.68 -4.52
N THR A 121 7.85 -4.21 -3.44
CA THR A 121 7.62 -3.49 -2.18
C THR A 121 8.77 -3.82 -1.25
N SER A 122 9.31 -2.88 -0.48
CA SER A 122 10.27 -3.21 0.60
C SER A 122 9.56 -3.78 1.83
N VAL A 123 10.27 -4.49 2.73
CA VAL A 123 9.64 -5.08 3.94
C VAL A 123 9.00 -4.00 4.85
N VAL A 124 9.61 -2.81 4.89
CA VAL A 124 9.09 -1.66 5.64
C VAL A 124 7.80 -1.10 5.03
N GLU A 125 7.68 -1.13 3.71
CA GLU A 125 6.47 -0.70 2.99
C GLU A 125 5.39 -1.77 3.08
N ILE A 126 5.75 -3.07 3.19
CA ILE A 126 4.80 -4.17 3.37
C ILE A 126 3.93 -3.93 4.61
N ILE A 127 4.53 -3.63 5.77
CA ILE A 127 3.78 -3.41 7.02
C ILE A 127 2.83 -2.22 6.90
N LYS A 128 3.31 -1.11 6.31
CA LYS A 128 2.55 0.13 6.18
C LYS A 128 1.38 -0.03 5.20
N VAL A 129 1.61 -0.67 4.06
CA VAL A 129 0.59 -0.95 3.04
C VAL A 129 -0.40 -2.01 3.53
N ALA A 130 0.04 -2.96 4.35
CA ALA A 130 -0.87 -3.96 4.90
C ALA A 130 -1.92 -3.31 5.84
N GLN A 131 -1.53 -2.34 6.66
CA GLN A 131 -2.50 -1.54 7.44
C GLN A 131 -3.54 -0.86 6.52
N ALA A 132 -3.10 -0.37 5.35
CA ALA A 132 -3.98 0.21 4.33
C ALA A 132 -4.99 -0.78 3.77
N LEU A 133 -4.52 -1.97 3.44
CA LEU A 133 -5.36 -3.04 2.92
C LEU A 133 -6.42 -3.45 3.94
N ARG A 134 -6.09 -3.53 5.23
CA ARG A 134 -7.09 -3.83 6.28
C ARG A 134 -8.22 -2.81 6.30
N THR A 135 -7.92 -1.51 6.23
CA THR A 135 -8.93 -0.44 6.15
C THR A 135 -9.78 -0.57 4.89
N LEU A 136 -9.16 -0.83 3.72
CA LEU A 136 -9.89 -1.08 2.48
C LEU A 136 -10.83 -2.27 2.61
N THR A 137 -10.37 -3.35 3.23
CA THR A 137 -11.18 -4.56 3.35
C THR A 137 -12.36 -4.35 4.30
N GLN A 138 -12.17 -3.60 5.38
CA GLN A 138 -13.28 -3.18 6.25
C GLN A 138 -14.30 -2.30 5.50
N LEU A 139 -13.85 -1.38 4.65
CA LEU A 139 -14.74 -0.53 3.83
C LEU A 139 -15.57 -1.36 2.84
N LEU A 140 -14.99 -2.40 2.23
CA LEU A 140 -15.68 -3.28 1.30
C LEU A 140 -16.76 -4.12 1.99
N TYR A 141 -16.47 -4.69 3.16
CA TYR A 141 -17.35 -5.67 3.82
C TYR A 141 -18.32 -5.08 4.84
N ASN A 142 -18.04 -3.89 5.38
CA ASN A 142 -18.92 -3.25 6.37
C ASN A 142 -19.85 -2.19 5.77
N SER A 143 -19.79 -1.93 4.46
CA SER A 143 -20.72 -0.99 3.81
C SER A 143 -22.08 -1.68 3.56
N PRO A 144 -23.19 -1.19 4.16
CA PRO A 144 -24.52 -1.77 3.97
C PRO A 144 -25.07 -1.59 2.55
N SER A 145 -24.40 -0.77 1.74
CA SER A 145 -24.60 -0.68 0.30
C SER A 145 -23.37 -1.27 -0.37
N HIS A 146 -23.57 -2.23 -1.28
CA HIS A 146 -22.49 -2.87 -2.03
C HIS A 146 -21.51 -1.79 -2.54
N PRO A 147 -20.21 -1.87 -2.23
CA PRO A 147 -19.24 -0.89 -2.72
C PRO A 147 -19.34 -0.84 -4.25
N ALA A 148 -19.19 0.35 -4.82
CA ALA A 148 -19.22 0.51 -6.28
C ALA A 148 -18.16 -0.40 -6.92
N LEU A 149 -18.53 -1.06 -8.03
CA LEU A 149 -17.69 -2.06 -8.72
C LEU A 149 -16.23 -1.60 -8.92
N ASN A 150 -16.02 -0.31 -9.18
CA ASN A 150 -14.69 0.27 -9.35
C ASN A 150 -13.85 0.34 -8.06
N VAL A 151 -14.46 0.58 -6.89
CA VAL A 151 -13.79 0.56 -5.58
C VAL A 151 -13.35 -0.86 -5.28
N GLN A 152 -14.23 -1.83 -5.53
CA GLN A 152 -13.93 -3.25 -5.35
C GLN A 152 -12.77 -3.69 -6.26
N GLN A 153 -12.84 -3.42 -7.56
CA GLN A 153 -11.78 -3.75 -8.52
C GLN A 153 -10.43 -3.11 -8.16
N ASN A 154 -10.43 -1.85 -7.71
CA ASN A 154 -9.20 -1.18 -7.30
C ASN A 154 -8.62 -1.79 -6.01
N ALA A 155 -9.47 -2.18 -5.07
CA ALA A 155 -9.03 -2.83 -3.84
C ALA A 155 -8.49 -4.23 -4.11
N GLU A 156 -9.16 -5.02 -4.96
CA GLU A 156 -8.66 -6.31 -5.45
C GLU A 156 -7.31 -6.16 -6.15
N ARG A 157 -7.17 -5.15 -7.01
CA ARG A 157 -5.90 -4.81 -7.66
C ARG A 157 -4.81 -4.44 -6.65
N ALA A 158 -5.15 -3.68 -5.59
CA ALA A 158 -4.20 -3.32 -4.54
C ALA A 158 -3.70 -4.56 -3.80
N VAL A 159 -4.60 -5.48 -3.44
CA VAL A 159 -4.25 -6.75 -2.79
C VAL A 159 -3.40 -7.60 -3.73
N HIS A 160 -3.81 -7.78 -4.99
CA HIS A 160 -3.05 -8.54 -5.98
C HIS A 160 -1.63 -7.99 -6.16
N ASN A 161 -1.51 -6.69 -6.41
CA ASN A 161 -0.22 -6.02 -6.61
C ASN A 161 0.69 -6.18 -5.39
N PHE A 162 0.14 -6.00 -4.19
CA PHE A 162 0.88 -6.18 -2.94
C PHE A 162 1.39 -7.60 -2.78
N VAL A 163 0.52 -8.59 -3.01
CA VAL A 163 0.86 -10.02 -2.89
C VAL A 163 1.91 -10.43 -3.92
N MET A 164 1.79 -10.00 -5.18
CA MET A 164 2.76 -10.28 -6.23
C MET A 164 4.11 -9.57 -5.98
N GLY A 165 4.08 -8.37 -5.41
CA GLY A 165 5.27 -7.64 -4.99
C GLY A 165 5.99 -8.32 -3.82
N ALA A 166 5.23 -8.75 -2.81
CA ALA A 166 5.73 -9.47 -1.65
C ALA A 166 6.30 -10.85 -2.01
N ASP A 167 5.63 -11.65 -2.85
CA ASP A 167 6.13 -12.96 -3.30
C ASP A 167 7.46 -12.84 -4.07
N ARG A 168 7.58 -11.81 -4.93
CA ARG A 168 8.85 -11.51 -5.61
C ARG A 168 9.95 -11.07 -4.65
N GLN A 169 9.60 -10.38 -3.56
CA GLN A 169 10.58 -9.97 -2.56
C GLN A 169 11.02 -11.16 -1.69
N ILE A 170 10.07 -12.01 -1.28
CA ILE A 170 10.29 -13.26 -0.55
C ILE A 170 11.20 -14.20 -1.36
N GLN A 171 10.99 -14.33 -2.67
CA GLN A 171 11.88 -15.12 -3.54
C GLN A 171 13.31 -14.56 -3.63
N VAL A 172 13.50 -13.23 -3.51
CA VAL A 172 14.82 -12.58 -3.54
C VAL A 172 15.54 -12.63 -2.19
N ILE A 173 14.80 -12.73 -1.08
CA ILE A 173 15.30 -12.82 0.30
C ILE A 173 15.71 -14.27 0.68
N THR A 174 15.77 -15.20 -0.30
CA THR A 174 16.17 -16.61 -0.11
C THR A 174 17.62 -16.86 0.35
N ASN A 175 18.25 -15.92 1.07
CA ASN A 175 19.49 -16.11 1.81
C ASN A 175 19.48 -15.53 3.25
N ASP A 176 18.38 -14.95 3.77
CA ASP A 176 18.34 -14.38 5.14
C ASP A 176 16.99 -14.59 5.84
N ASP A 177 16.94 -15.54 6.80
CA ASP A 177 15.73 -16.09 7.42
C ASP A 177 14.89 -15.10 8.24
N GLN A 178 15.42 -13.91 8.59
CA GLN A 178 14.71 -12.95 9.46
C GLN A 178 13.80 -11.96 8.73
N GLU A 179 14.09 -11.62 7.47
CA GLU A 179 13.29 -10.65 6.70
C GLU A 179 12.03 -11.30 6.09
N GLU A 180 12.10 -12.59 5.77
CA GLU A 180 10.96 -13.39 5.28
C GLU A 180 9.84 -13.46 6.33
N ASP A 181 10.20 -13.59 7.61
CA ASP A 181 9.27 -13.81 8.72
C ASP A 181 8.36 -12.59 9.00
N ILE A 182 8.92 -11.39 8.85
CA ILE A 182 8.23 -10.12 9.09
C ILE A 182 7.25 -9.82 7.95
N ALA A 183 7.67 -10.04 6.69
CA ALA A 183 6.84 -9.80 5.51
C ALA A 183 5.62 -10.73 5.48
N ILE A 184 5.83 -12.00 5.84
CA ILE A 184 4.80 -13.04 5.92
C ILE A 184 3.81 -12.75 7.06
N THR A 185 4.31 -12.45 8.26
CA THR A 185 3.45 -12.13 9.41
C THR A 185 2.58 -10.89 9.15
N ALA A 186 3.14 -9.87 8.48
CA ALA A 186 2.39 -8.67 8.10
C ALA A 186 1.30 -8.97 7.07
N ALA A 187 1.60 -9.76 6.03
CA ALA A 187 0.64 -10.14 4.99
C ALA A 187 -0.52 -11.02 5.53
N VAL A 188 -0.22 -11.98 6.41
CA VAL A 188 -1.24 -12.84 7.06
C VAL A 188 -2.20 -12.06 7.94
N SER A 189 -1.68 -11.09 8.70
CA SER A 189 -2.50 -10.32 9.63
C SER A 189 -3.55 -9.41 8.97
N VAL A 190 -3.52 -9.28 7.64
CA VAL A 190 -4.21 -8.22 6.90
C VAL A 190 -5.24 -8.75 5.91
N ILE A 191 -5.14 -10.01 5.50
CA ILE A 191 -6.12 -10.67 4.65
C ILE A 191 -7.22 -11.26 5.56
N PRO A 192 -8.50 -10.87 5.42
CA PRO A 192 -9.57 -11.47 6.20
C PRO A 192 -9.71 -12.96 5.88
N PRO A 193 -10.24 -13.76 6.81
CA PRO A 193 -10.52 -15.15 6.55
C PRO A 193 -11.45 -15.31 5.34
N PRO A 194 -11.30 -16.38 4.52
CA PRO A 194 -12.04 -16.62 3.27
C PRO A 194 -13.57 -16.73 3.43
N THR A 195 -14.11 -16.62 4.64
CA THR A 195 -15.53 -16.74 4.96
C THR A 195 -16.36 -15.48 4.68
N THR A 196 -15.77 -14.37 4.20
CA THR A 196 -16.49 -13.12 3.89
C THR A 196 -16.66 -12.82 2.40
N TYR A 197 -16.11 -13.65 1.52
CA TYR A 197 -16.23 -13.47 0.08
C TYR A 197 -17.59 -14.04 -0.38
N ASP A 198 -18.58 -13.19 -0.63
CA ASP A 198 -19.79 -13.60 -1.35
C ASP A 198 -19.44 -13.75 -2.83
N ILE A 199 -19.48 -14.99 -3.30
CA ILE A 199 -18.84 -15.51 -4.52
C ILE A 199 -19.78 -15.40 -5.74
N THR A 200 -20.81 -14.56 -5.66
CA THR A 200 -21.94 -14.65 -6.61
C THR A 200 -22.02 -13.54 -7.65
N SER A 201 -21.18 -12.50 -7.62
CA SER A 201 -21.44 -11.29 -8.42
C SER A 201 -20.38 -10.82 -9.44
N THR A 202 -19.25 -11.50 -9.67
CA THR A 202 -18.38 -11.17 -10.82
C THR A 202 -17.64 -12.40 -11.39
N THR A 203 -18.13 -12.88 -12.53
CA THR A 203 -17.54 -13.96 -13.32
C THR A 203 -16.44 -13.44 -14.25
N THR A 204 -15.17 -13.61 -13.88
CA THR A 204 -14.05 -13.68 -14.83
C THR A 204 -13.05 -14.76 -14.43
N ILE A 205 -12.45 -15.46 -15.40
CA ILE A 205 -11.46 -16.55 -15.18
C ILE A 205 -10.22 -16.07 -14.39
N ALA A 206 -9.93 -14.77 -14.43
CA ALA A 206 -8.89 -14.13 -13.61
C ALA A 206 -9.21 -14.17 -12.11
N ASP A 207 -10.50 -14.15 -11.72
CA ASP A 207 -10.95 -14.11 -10.32
C ASP A 207 -10.77 -15.48 -9.64
N LEU A 208 -11.02 -16.57 -10.36
CA LEU A 208 -10.75 -17.94 -9.89
C LEU A 208 -9.25 -18.24 -9.80
N SER A 209 -8.45 -17.71 -10.73
CA SER A 209 -6.99 -17.81 -10.68
C SER A 209 -6.42 -17.01 -9.50
N LEU A 210 -6.95 -15.81 -9.24
CA LEU A 210 -6.56 -14.98 -8.11
C LEU A 210 -6.99 -15.63 -6.79
N GLN A 211 -8.19 -16.19 -6.72
CA GLN A 211 -8.68 -16.94 -5.57
C GLN A 211 -7.78 -18.13 -5.25
N CYS A 212 -7.42 -18.93 -6.25
CA CYS A 212 -6.50 -20.06 -6.10
C CYS A 212 -5.10 -19.62 -5.66
N GLN A 213 -4.60 -18.50 -6.20
CA GLN A 213 -3.31 -17.92 -5.80
C GLN A 213 -3.35 -17.37 -4.36
N LEU A 214 -4.44 -16.71 -3.98
CA LEU A 214 -4.65 -16.19 -2.64
C LEU A 214 -4.77 -17.33 -1.63
N GLU A 215 -5.54 -18.39 -1.94
CA GLU A 215 -5.66 -19.60 -1.12
C GLU A 215 -4.31 -20.31 -0.98
N HIS A 216 -3.56 -20.46 -2.07
CA HIS A 216 -2.22 -21.07 -2.04
C HIS A 216 -1.25 -20.24 -1.20
N ILE A 217 -1.29 -18.92 -1.32
CA ILE A 217 -0.45 -18.01 -0.53
C ILE A 217 -0.89 -18.05 0.94
N LEU A 218 -2.19 -17.97 1.25
CA LEU A 218 -2.72 -18.12 2.61
C LEU A 218 -2.32 -19.46 3.23
N GLN A 219 -2.37 -20.54 2.47
CA GLN A 219 -1.99 -21.87 2.94
C GLN A 219 -0.48 -21.96 3.17
N ARG A 220 0.33 -21.38 2.28
CA ARG A 220 1.79 -21.30 2.43
C ARG A 220 2.18 -20.45 3.63
N LEU A 221 1.51 -19.32 3.81
CA LEU A 221 1.72 -18.44 4.96
C LEU A 221 1.30 -19.12 6.28
N LYS A 222 0.21 -19.89 6.28
CA LYS A 222 -0.23 -20.69 7.45
C LYS A 222 0.74 -21.81 7.79
N ILE A 223 1.36 -22.45 6.79
CA ILE A 223 2.43 -23.42 6.99
C ILE A 223 3.64 -22.73 7.63
N LEU A 224 4.05 -21.59 7.10
CA LEU A 224 5.21 -20.83 7.59
C LEU A 224 4.98 -20.26 9.00
N GLU A 225 3.76 -19.84 9.33
CA GLU A 225 3.37 -19.43 10.69
C GLU A 225 3.47 -20.59 11.69
N ASN A 226 3.00 -21.79 11.29
CA ASN A 226 3.12 -22.99 12.12
C ASN A 226 4.58 -23.39 12.33
N ASP A 227 5.38 -23.40 11.27
CA ASP A 227 6.79 -23.75 11.33
C ASP A 227 7.58 -22.76 12.21
N ASN A 228 7.27 -21.46 12.13
CA ASN A 228 7.83 -20.46 13.01
C ASN A 228 7.41 -20.60 14.47
N SER A 229 6.13 -20.89 14.73
CA SER A 229 5.65 -21.14 16.09
C SER A 229 6.41 -22.30 16.75
N LYS A 230 6.73 -23.32 15.95
CA LYS A 230 7.47 -24.51 16.35
C LYS A 230 8.95 -24.18 16.60
N LEU A 231 9.60 -23.45 15.70
CA LEU A 231 10.98 -22.95 15.86
C LEU A 231 11.13 -22.06 17.10
N ARG A 232 10.13 -21.21 17.41
CA ARG A 232 10.11 -20.38 18.62
C ARG A 232 10.01 -21.21 19.90
N GLN A 233 9.15 -22.24 19.91
CA GLN A 233 9.07 -23.17 21.04
C GLN A 233 10.37 -23.96 21.24
N GLU A 234 11.00 -24.40 20.16
CA GLU A 234 12.25 -25.15 20.22
C GLU A 234 13.40 -24.29 20.73
N ASN A 235 13.52 -23.06 20.25
CA ASN A 235 14.50 -22.08 20.78
C ASN A 235 14.23 -21.72 22.25
N MET A 236 12.97 -21.65 22.68
CA MET A 236 12.63 -21.42 24.08
C MET A 236 13.09 -22.59 24.97
N LYS A 237 12.84 -23.84 24.53
CA LYS A 237 13.34 -25.04 25.22
C LYS A 237 14.85 -25.08 25.32
N LEU A 238 15.55 -24.81 24.20
CA LEU A 238 17.01 -24.75 24.16
C LEU A 238 17.57 -23.68 25.11
N ARG A 239 16.90 -22.52 25.25
CA ARG A 239 17.29 -21.49 26.21
C ARG A 239 17.08 -21.93 27.65
N GLU A 240 15.98 -22.61 27.96
CA GLU A 240 15.72 -23.16 29.30
C GLU A 240 16.73 -24.26 29.67
N GLU A 241 17.07 -25.16 28.74
CA GLU A 241 18.09 -26.19 28.95
C GLU A 241 19.47 -25.57 29.17
N ASN A 242 19.86 -24.58 28.36
CA ASN A 242 21.12 -23.87 28.55
C ASN A 242 21.18 -23.14 29.89
N LEU A 243 20.05 -22.57 30.35
CA LEU A 243 19.98 -21.90 31.65
C LEU A 243 20.12 -22.90 32.81
N LYS A 244 19.51 -24.10 32.70
CA LYS A 244 19.67 -25.18 33.67
C LYS A 244 21.12 -25.67 33.73
N LEU A 245 21.74 -25.94 32.58
CA LEU A 245 23.15 -26.35 32.49
C LEU A 245 24.09 -25.31 33.11
N LEU A 246 23.85 -24.02 32.85
CA LEU A 246 24.61 -22.93 33.46
C LEU A 246 24.45 -22.86 34.98
N GLN A 247 23.26 -23.16 35.49
CA GLN A 247 22.99 -23.19 36.93
C GLN A 247 23.66 -24.41 37.59
N GLU A 248 23.64 -25.57 36.94
CA GLU A 248 24.34 -26.78 37.40
C GLU A 248 25.87 -26.58 37.43
N LEU A 249 26.44 -25.97 36.39
CA LEU A 249 27.85 -25.58 36.34
C LEU A 249 28.26 -24.57 37.43
N LYS A 250 27.36 -23.65 37.79
CA LYS A 250 27.58 -22.73 38.92
C LYS A 250 27.52 -23.41 40.27
N ASN A 251 26.70 -24.45 40.40
CA ASN A 251 26.56 -25.23 41.64
C ASN A 251 27.64 -26.31 41.79
N SER A 252 28.41 -26.61 40.73
CA SER A 252 29.52 -27.59 40.75
C SER A 252 30.91 -26.98 40.99
N LYS A 253 30.98 -25.67 41.27
CA LYS A 253 32.19 -24.93 41.67
C LYS A 253 32.08 -24.47 43.12
#